data_AF-A0A8H4ISU5-F1
#
_entry.id   AF-A0A8H4ISU5-F1
#
_cell.length_a   1.000
_cell.length_b   1.000
_cell.length_c   1.000
_cell.angle_alpha   90.00
_cell.angle_beta   90.00
_cell.angle_gamma   90.00
#
_symmetry.space_group_name_H-M   'P 1'
#
loop_
_entity.id
_entity.type
_entity.pdbx_description
1 polymer ?
#
loop_
_entity_poly.entity_id
_entity_poly.type
_entity_poly.pdbx_seq_one_letter_code
_entity_poly.pdbx_strand_id
1 'polypeptide(L)'
;MADNPAARPPDIVPDIPTHNPELTGPYGMAKLYNPSLDNLAFGVLQHGFVFGFAFAFRWFQPRKVLDLYYLCALFSLSGIVAALIFLYDRNPITVVKFNFFLEHEAIEYLIALKVVLAPRTVARHPGWTLFLCWLALSLATIAVSLTDHYKHGADIVIWGAFLSDAALTLAGTKLIHAWATHVEVVEPFSRRTREIRKRLLRVDALAGLAMVLHGACTMPIPVLYALVVYDGLSPDWYAYAWFAALAAALPAIGLLVPADMVFFGRVQCCCGRPRGAFPDVEWAYHVEQLGGGGGGGGGSANSSRTTHEAQEIAPKSL
;
A
#
# COMPACT_ATOMS: atom_id res chain seq x y z
N MET A 1 -2.41 -2.92 -47.90
CA MET A 1 -3.54 -3.53 -47.17
C MET A 1 -4.79 -2.76 -47.55
N ALA A 2 -5.86 -3.44 -47.97
CA ALA A 2 -7.14 -2.80 -48.26
C ALA A 2 -7.77 -2.31 -46.95
N ASP A 3 -8.19 -1.05 -46.94
CA ASP A 3 -8.75 -0.36 -45.79
C ASP A 3 -10.11 -0.98 -45.40
N ASN A 4 -10.28 -1.42 -44.14
CA ASN A 4 -11.52 -2.02 -43.67
C ASN A 4 -12.42 -0.93 -43.06
N PRO A 5 -13.48 -0.49 -43.75
CA PRO A 5 -14.34 0.60 -43.30
C PRO A 5 -15.08 0.30 -41.98
N ALA A 6 -15.20 -0.98 -41.60
CA ALA A 6 -15.82 -1.39 -40.33
C ALA A 6 -14.91 -1.18 -39.10
N ALA A 7 -13.61 -0.93 -39.30
CA ALA A 7 -12.65 -0.65 -38.23
C ALA A 7 -12.42 0.86 -38.00
N ARG A 8 -13.11 1.73 -38.74
CA ARG A 8 -12.95 3.19 -38.62
C ARG A 8 -13.74 3.70 -37.42
N PRO A 9 -13.14 4.47 -36.50
CA PRO A 9 -13.87 5.18 -35.46
C PRO A 9 -14.91 6.13 -36.08
N PRO A 10 -16.09 6.31 -35.46
CA PRO A 10 -17.17 7.12 -36.01
C PRO A 10 -16.85 8.62 -36.11
N ASP A 11 -15.81 9.09 -35.40
CA ASP A 11 -15.38 10.49 -35.40
C ASP A 11 -14.02 10.63 -36.09
N ILE A 12 -14.03 10.79 -37.42
CA ILE A 12 -12.83 11.18 -38.17
C ILE A 12 -12.56 12.65 -37.86
N VAL A 13 -11.51 12.91 -37.08
CA VAL A 13 -11.02 14.26 -36.78
C VAL A 13 -10.65 14.95 -38.10
N PRO A 14 -11.00 16.23 -38.30
CA PRO A 14 -10.66 16.97 -39.52
C PRO A 14 -9.15 16.94 -39.78
N ASP A 15 -8.77 16.85 -41.06
CA ASP A 15 -7.39 16.86 -41.55
C ASP A 15 -6.54 17.85 -40.77
N ILE A 16 -5.59 17.34 -39.99
CA ILE A 16 -4.69 18.18 -39.20
C ILE A 16 -3.76 18.90 -40.18
N PRO A 17 -3.77 20.23 -40.26
CA PRO A 17 -2.87 20.98 -41.14
C PRO A 17 -1.45 20.87 -40.58
N THR A 18 -0.70 19.86 -41.03
CA THR A 18 0.70 19.63 -40.64
C THR A 18 1.55 19.43 -41.89
N HIS A 19 2.74 20.03 -41.89
CA HIS A 19 3.77 19.80 -42.90
C HIS A 19 4.65 18.58 -42.58
N ASN A 20 4.47 17.96 -41.39
CA ASN A 20 5.22 16.79 -40.97
C ASN A 20 4.37 15.51 -41.16
N PRO A 21 4.68 14.67 -42.18
CA PRO A 21 3.92 13.45 -42.46
C PRO A 21 4.04 12.39 -41.36
N GLU A 22 5.03 12.48 -40.47
CA GLU A 22 5.17 11.58 -39.33
C GLU A 22 4.14 11.86 -38.22
N LEU A 23 3.52 13.04 -38.22
CA LEU A 23 2.50 13.42 -37.24
C LEU A 23 1.09 12.91 -37.60
N THR A 24 0.92 12.34 -38.79
CA THR A 24 -0.36 11.78 -39.23
C THR A 24 -0.38 10.27 -38.96
N GLY A 25 -1.28 9.86 -38.08
CA GLY A 25 -1.61 8.48 -37.75
C GLY A 25 -2.51 7.82 -38.79
N PRO A 26 -2.79 6.52 -38.64
CA PRO A 26 -3.87 5.88 -39.39
C PRO A 26 -5.16 6.70 -39.23
N TYR A 27 -5.89 6.93 -40.34
CA TYR A 27 -7.16 7.66 -40.37
C TYR A 27 -7.10 9.17 -40.05
N GLY A 28 -5.95 9.84 -40.21
CA GLY A 28 -5.85 11.30 -40.06
C GLY A 28 -5.70 11.78 -38.61
N MET A 29 -5.54 10.86 -37.65
CA MET A 29 -5.37 11.17 -36.23
C MET A 29 -3.97 11.74 -35.94
N ALA A 30 -3.85 12.69 -35.00
CA ALA A 30 -2.56 13.21 -34.59
C ALA A 30 -1.74 12.13 -33.87
N LYS A 31 -0.51 11.82 -34.32
CA LYS A 31 0.45 10.98 -33.59
C LYS A 31 1.15 11.69 -32.42
N LEU A 32 0.76 12.94 -32.12
CA LEU A 32 1.30 13.72 -31.00
C LEU A 32 1.02 13.06 -29.65
N TYR A 33 -0.14 12.41 -29.50
CA TYR A 33 -0.49 11.58 -28.35
C TYR A 33 -0.22 10.12 -28.73
N ASN A 34 0.87 9.57 -28.19
CA ASN A 34 1.22 8.17 -28.39
C ASN A 34 0.74 7.32 -27.20
N PRO A 35 0.62 5.98 -27.36
CA PRO A 35 0.14 5.11 -26.29
C PRO A 35 0.93 5.22 -24.97
N SER A 36 2.22 5.55 -25.03
CA SER A 36 3.05 5.77 -23.84
C SER A 36 2.62 7.00 -23.05
N LEU A 37 2.28 8.10 -23.74
CA LEU A 37 1.79 9.32 -23.12
C LEU A 37 0.41 9.11 -22.50
N ASP A 38 -0.48 8.40 -23.20
CA ASP A 38 -1.81 8.05 -22.68
C ASP A 38 -1.72 7.17 -21.44
N ASN A 39 -0.84 6.16 -21.47
CA ASN A 39 -0.59 5.26 -20.33
C ASN A 39 -0.01 6.01 -19.13
N LEU A 40 0.94 6.93 -19.37
CA LEU A 40 1.52 7.76 -18.33
C LEU A 40 0.47 8.67 -17.70
N ALA A 41 -0.32 9.36 -18.53
CA ALA A 41 -1.38 10.24 -18.06
C ALA A 41 -2.41 9.46 -17.24
N PHE A 42 -2.82 8.28 -17.72
CA PHE A 42 -3.74 7.40 -17.01
C PHE A 42 -3.16 6.93 -15.67
N GLY A 43 -1.91 6.46 -15.64
CA GLY A 43 -1.26 5.97 -14.41
C GLY A 43 -1.07 7.06 -13.37
N VAL A 44 -0.57 8.24 -13.78
CA VAL A 44 -0.39 9.39 -12.85
C VAL A 44 -1.74 9.86 -12.29
N LEU A 45 -2.78 9.94 -13.13
CA LEU A 45 -4.11 10.29 -12.66
C LEU A 45 -4.69 9.22 -11.73
N GLN A 46 -4.54 7.94 -12.06
CA GLN A 46 -5.00 6.82 -11.22
C GLN A 46 -4.35 6.89 -9.83
N HIS A 47 -3.02 7.00 -9.76
CA HIS A 47 -2.30 7.14 -8.50
C HIS A 47 -2.73 8.38 -7.72
N GLY A 48 -2.89 9.51 -8.42
CA GLY A 48 -3.38 10.75 -7.85
C GLY A 48 -4.78 10.61 -7.24
N PHE A 49 -5.69 9.88 -7.89
CA PHE A 49 -7.02 9.60 -7.37
C PHE A 49 -6.99 8.61 -6.21
N VAL A 50 -6.33 7.46 -6.36
CA VAL A 50 -6.31 6.38 -5.37
C VAL A 50 -5.60 6.83 -4.10
N PHE A 51 -4.35 7.29 -4.20
CA PHE A 51 -3.61 7.80 -3.04
C PHE A 51 -4.14 9.14 -2.55
N GLY A 52 -4.62 10.01 -3.45
CA GLY A 52 -5.21 11.29 -3.06
C GLY A 52 -6.48 11.10 -2.21
N PHE A 53 -7.40 10.22 -2.60
CA PHE A 53 -8.56 9.89 -1.78
C PHE A 53 -8.19 9.14 -0.51
N ALA A 54 -7.30 8.15 -0.60
CA ALA A 54 -6.79 7.46 0.58
C ALA A 54 -6.25 8.46 1.62
N PHE A 55 -5.40 9.39 1.19
CA PHE A 55 -4.81 10.39 2.09
C PHE A 55 -5.85 11.42 2.56
N ALA A 56 -6.81 11.78 1.70
CA ALA A 56 -7.93 12.64 2.07
C ALA A 56 -8.75 12.04 3.21
N PHE A 57 -9.02 10.72 3.23
CA PHE A 57 -9.72 10.05 4.35
C PHE A 57 -8.99 10.15 5.69
N ARG A 58 -7.71 10.54 5.68
CA ARG A 58 -6.89 10.77 6.87
C ARG A 58 -6.53 12.24 7.07
N TRP A 59 -7.27 13.15 6.44
CA TRP A 59 -7.06 14.61 6.47
C TRP A 59 -5.64 15.03 6.10
N PHE A 60 -5.02 14.27 5.19
CA PHE A 60 -3.64 14.47 4.75
C PHE A 60 -2.62 14.51 5.90
N GLN A 61 -2.96 13.96 7.06
CA GLN A 61 -2.05 13.93 8.21
C GLN A 61 -1.06 12.77 8.02
N PRO A 62 0.24 13.01 7.80
CA PRO A 62 1.18 11.96 7.40
C PRO A 62 1.25 10.81 8.41
N ARG A 63 1.16 11.12 9.71
CA ARG A 63 1.14 10.11 10.79
C ARG A 63 -0.07 9.19 10.73
N LYS A 64 -1.22 9.74 10.34
CA LYS A 64 -2.49 9.00 10.25
C LYS A 64 -2.59 8.14 8.99
N VAL A 65 -1.90 8.55 7.93
CA VAL A 65 -1.74 7.78 6.69
C VAL A 65 -0.76 6.62 6.87
N LEU A 66 0.25 6.78 7.70
CA LEU A 66 1.25 5.75 8.02
C LEU A 66 0.88 4.90 9.25
N ASP A 67 -0.38 4.99 9.69
CA ASP A 67 -0.93 4.16 10.76
C ASP A 67 -1.03 2.71 10.26
N LEU A 68 -0.52 1.75 11.04
CA LEU A 68 -0.42 0.36 10.59
C LEU A 68 -1.81 -0.22 10.29
N TYR A 69 -2.80 0.04 11.16
CA TYR A 69 -4.15 -0.49 10.97
C TYR A 69 -4.87 0.16 9.79
N TYR A 70 -4.59 1.43 9.51
CA TYR A 70 -5.05 2.04 8.26
C TYR A 70 -4.41 1.42 7.02
N LEU A 71 -3.09 1.16 7.05
CA LEU A 71 -2.40 0.49 5.95
C LEU A 71 -2.88 -0.96 5.77
N CYS A 72 -3.18 -1.68 6.85
CA CYS A 72 -3.84 -3.00 6.81
C CYS A 72 -5.21 -2.91 6.12
N ALA A 73 -6.02 -1.91 6.46
CA ALA A 73 -7.32 -1.72 5.83
C ALA A 73 -7.22 -1.40 4.34
N LEU A 74 -6.24 -0.58 3.94
CA LEU A 74 -5.94 -0.33 2.53
C LEU A 74 -5.48 -1.62 1.82
N PHE A 75 -4.64 -2.42 2.48
CA PHE A 75 -4.17 -3.69 1.95
C PHE A 75 -5.34 -4.68 1.76
N SER A 76 -6.19 -4.89 2.77
CA SER A 76 -7.42 -5.68 2.68
C SER A 76 -8.33 -5.22 1.52
N LEU A 77 -8.56 -3.89 1.42
CA LEU A 77 -9.40 -3.32 0.36
C LEU A 77 -8.81 -3.55 -1.02
N SER A 78 -7.49 -3.36 -1.16
CA SER A 78 -6.81 -3.61 -2.43
C SER A 78 -6.92 -5.08 -2.84
N GLY A 79 -6.84 -6.04 -1.92
CA GLY A 79 -7.10 -7.47 -2.24
C GLY A 79 -8.51 -7.73 -2.78
N ILE A 80 -9.53 -7.08 -2.21
CA ILE A 80 -10.92 -7.17 -2.70
C ILE A 80 -11.05 -6.54 -4.10
N VAL A 81 -10.47 -5.34 -4.28
CA VAL A 81 -10.49 -4.62 -5.56
C VAL A 81 -9.73 -5.40 -6.64
N ALA A 82 -8.61 -6.04 -6.31
CA ALA A 82 -7.87 -6.92 -7.20
C ALA A 82 -8.78 -8.02 -7.75
N ALA A 83 -9.48 -8.75 -6.86
CA ALA A 83 -10.41 -9.80 -7.28
C ALA A 83 -11.50 -9.27 -8.22
N LEU A 84 -12.05 -8.08 -7.95
CA LEU A 84 -13.05 -7.45 -8.82
C LEU A 84 -12.48 -7.05 -10.20
N ILE A 85 -11.29 -6.46 -10.24
CA ILE A 85 -10.60 -6.08 -11.49
C ILE A 85 -10.33 -7.34 -12.33
N PHE A 86 -9.84 -8.42 -11.72
CA PHE A 86 -9.56 -9.68 -12.41
C PHE A 86 -10.82 -10.41 -12.88
N LEU A 87 -11.96 -10.24 -12.20
CA LEU A 87 -13.25 -10.77 -12.64
C LEU A 87 -13.84 -9.96 -13.80
N TYR A 88 -13.72 -8.63 -13.74
CA TYR A 88 -14.26 -7.71 -14.74
C TYR A 88 -13.46 -7.70 -16.03
N ASP A 89 -12.13 -7.62 -15.92
CA ASP A 89 -11.21 -7.62 -17.04
C ASP A 89 -10.48 -8.96 -17.11
N ARG A 90 -10.92 -9.85 -18.01
CA ARG A 90 -10.28 -11.15 -18.23
C ARG A 90 -9.09 -11.08 -19.17
N ASN A 91 -8.79 -9.92 -19.75
CA ASN A 91 -7.61 -9.78 -20.60
C ASN A 91 -6.36 -9.96 -19.73
N PRO A 92 -5.38 -10.75 -20.18
CA PRO A 92 -4.33 -11.25 -19.30
C PRO A 92 -3.54 -10.14 -18.62
N ILE A 93 -3.27 -9.02 -19.31
CA ILE A 93 -2.46 -7.92 -18.79
C ILE A 93 -2.87 -6.62 -19.48
N THR A 94 -3.49 -5.71 -18.74
CA THR A 94 -3.86 -4.37 -19.21
C THR A 94 -3.13 -3.29 -18.41
N VAL A 95 -3.01 -2.09 -18.98
CA VAL A 95 -2.43 -0.90 -18.33
C VAL A 95 -3.03 -0.68 -16.93
N VAL A 96 -4.35 -0.87 -16.83
CA VAL A 96 -5.11 -0.76 -15.58
C VAL A 96 -4.61 -1.75 -14.53
N LYS A 97 -4.39 -3.02 -14.91
CA LYS A 97 -3.86 -4.04 -14.00
C LYS A 97 -2.43 -3.73 -13.57
N PHE A 98 -1.57 -3.28 -14.49
CA PHE A 98 -0.20 -2.89 -14.13
C PHE A 98 -0.15 -1.73 -13.15
N ASN A 99 -0.91 -0.66 -13.40
CA ASN A 99 -0.97 0.47 -12.48
C ASN A 99 -1.58 0.08 -11.13
N PHE A 100 -2.58 -0.80 -11.14
CA PHE A 100 -3.14 -1.36 -9.91
C PHE A 100 -2.10 -2.16 -9.11
N PHE A 101 -1.29 -3.00 -9.76
CA PHE A 101 -0.21 -3.73 -9.08
C PHE A 101 0.81 -2.77 -8.45
N LEU A 102 1.25 -1.74 -9.18
CA LEU A 102 2.14 -0.72 -8.62
C LEU A 102 1.54 -0.03 -7.38
N GLU A 103 0.24 0.21 -7.35
CA GLU A 103 -0.45 0.77 -6.17
C GLU A 103 -0.49 -0.22 -5.00
N HIS A 104 -0.77 -1.49 -5.28
CA HIS A 104 -0.79 -2.56 -4.29
C HIS A 104 0.61 -2.75 -3.66
N GLU A 105 1.65 -2.87 -4.50
CA GLU A 105 3.04 -2.95 -4.08
C GLU A 105 3.46 -1.75 -3.24
N ALA A 106 3.01 -0.54 -3.59
CA ALA A 106 3.29 0.66 -2.81
C ALA A 106 2.70 0.58 -1.39
N ILE A 107 1.51 -0.01 -1.21
CA ILE A 107 0.93 -0.25 0.13
C ILE A 107 1.81 -1.24 0.92
N GLU A 108 2.25 -2.32 0.29
CA GLU A 108 3.12 -3.32 0.91
C GLU A 108 4.46 -2.73 1.34
N TYR A 109 5.08 -1.92 0.48
CA TYR A 109 6.31 -1.20 0.83
C TYR A 109 6.12 -0.21 1.97
N LEU A 110 4.98 0.49 2.04
CA LEU A 110 4.68 1.39 3.15
C LEU A 110 4.57 0.62 4.48
N ILE A 111 3.93 -0.55 4.46
CA ILE A 111 3.88 -1.46 5.62
C ILE A 111 5.30 -1.90 5.99
N ALA A 112 6.08 -2.38 5.03
CA ALA A 112 7.44 -2.88 5.28
C ALA A 112 8.39 -1.78 5.78
N LEU A 113 8.28 -0.56 5.25
CA LEU A 113 9.01 0.63 5.71
C LEU A 113 8.68 0.95 7.16
N LYS A 114 7.38 0.93 7.50
CA LYS A 114 6.88 1.22 8.84
C LYS A 114 7.29 0.16 9.86
N VAL A 115 7.29 -1.11 9.46
CA VAL A 115 7.49 -2.23 10.38
C VAL A 115 8.96 -2.64 10.49
N VAL A 116 9.65 -2.85 9.36
CA VAL A 116 10.99 -3.46 9.32
C VAL A 116 12.07 -2.46 8.95
N LEU A 117 11.96 -1.83 7.79
CA LEU A 117 13.11 -1.19 7.15
C LEU A 117 13.55 0.09 7.85
N ALA A 118 12.60 0.96 8.22
CA ALA A 118 12.94 2.28 8.77
C ALA A 118 11.92 2.81 9.82
N PRO A 119 11.48 2.00 10.81
CA PRO A 119 10.42 2.40 11.75
C PRO A 119 10.70 3.73 12.46
N ARG A 120 11.96 3.97 12.86
CA ARG A 120 12.40 5.20 13.53
C ARG A 120 12.37 6.42 12.57
N THR A 121 12.82 6.25 11.34
CA THR A 121 12.86 7.32 10.34
C THR A 121 11.44 7.71 9.93
N VAL A 122 10.59 6.72 9.66
CA VAL A 122 9.16 6.90 9.36
C VAL A 122 8.45 7.64 10.48
N ALA A 123 8.80 7.34 11.74
CA ALA A 123 8.23 8.02 12.89
C ALA A 123 8.66 9.48 13.03
N ARG A 124 9.92 9.79 12.73
CA ARG A 124 10.50 11.14 12.83
C ARG A 124 10.08 12.03 11.67
N HIS A 125 9.99 11.48 10.46
CA HIS A 125 9.77 12.24 9.23
C HIS A 125 8.64 11.67 8.35
N PRO A 126 7.42 11.51 8.88
CA PRO A 126 6.33 10.85 8.16
C PRO A 126 5.96 11.54 6.85
N GLY A 127 6.03 12.88 6.79
CA GLY A 127 5.77 13.63 5.55
C GLY A 127 6.81 13.37 4.45
N TRP A 128 8.09 13.34 4.82
CA TRP A 128 9.18 13.02 3.87
C TRP A 128 9.10 11.57 3.40
N THR A 129 8.77 10.63 4.30
CA THR A 129 8.54 9.23 3.91
C THR A 129 7.46 9.12 2.84
N LEU A 130 6.30 9.75 3.06
CA LEU A 130 5.21 9.72 2.08
C LEU A 130 5.62 10.38 0.76
N PHE A 131 6.30 11.52 0.81
CA PHE A 131 6.78 12.19 -0.40
C PHE A 131 7.74 11.31 -1.20
N LEU A 132 8.71 10.67 -0.54
CA LEU A 132 9.67 9.78 -1.20
C LEU A 132 8.99 8.53 -1.78
N CYS A 133 8.02 7.95 -1.08
CA CYS A 133 7.26 6.81 -1.60
C CYS A 133 6.41 7.21 -2.82
N TRP A 134 5.76 8.37 -2.77
CA TRP A 134 5.01 8.91 -3.90
C TRP A 134 5.90 9.21 -5.11
N LEU A 135 7.09 9.79 -4.86
CA LEU A 135 8.08 10.04 -5.91
C LEU A 135 8.56 8.73 -6.53
N ALA A 136 8.88 7.72 -5.70
CA ALA A 136 9.30 6.39 -6.18
C ALA A 136 8.21 5.72 -7.02
N LEU A 137 6.95 5.76 -6.58
CA LEU A 137 5.81 5.25 -7.34
C LEU A 137 5.69 5.97 -8.69
N SER A 138 5.74 7.30 -8.69
CA SER A 138 5.65 8.11 -9.92
C SER A 138 6.78 7.79 -10.91
N LEU A 139 8.01 7.61 -10.42
CA LEU A 139 9.15 7.22 -11.25
C LEU A 139 8.99 5.80 -11.82
N ALA A 140 8.45 4.86 -11.04
CA ALA A 140 8.13 3.52 -11.52
C ALA A 140 7.07 3.56 -12.63
N THR A 141 5.99 4.34 -12.44
CA THR A 141 4.95 4.55 -13.46
C THR A 141 5.52 5.14 -14.75
N ILE A 142 6.42 6.12 -14.65
CA ILE A 142 7.12 6.69 -15.80
C ILE A 142 7.94 5.62 -16.51
N ALA A 143 8.74 4.84 -15.78
CA ALA A 143 9.58 3.80 -16.36
C ALA A 143 8.73 2.74 -17.10
N VAL A 144 7.64 2.28 -16.49
CA VAL A 144 6.71 1.30 -17.08
C VAL A 144 6.00 1.86 -18.33
N SER A 145 5.63 3.15 -18.31
CA SER A 145 4.91 3.80 -19.42
C SER A 145 5.80 4.10 -20.64
N LEU A 146 7.10 4.35 -20.40
CA LEU A 146 8.07 4.68 -21.45
C LEU A 146 8.64 3.45 -22.16
N THR A 147 8.65 2.29 -21.52
CA THR A 147 9.01 1.03 -22.18
C THR A 147 7.85 0.52 -23.03
N ASP A 148 8.13 -0.04 -24.21
CA ASP A 148 7.13 -0.79 -24.98
C ASP A 148 6.41 -1.75 -24.02
N HIS A 149 5.12 -1.51 -23.83
CA HIS A 149 4.30 -1.96 -22.68
C HIS A 149 4.32 -3.48 -22.44
N TYR A 150 4.85 -4.25 -23.40
CA TYR A 150 4.85 -5.70 -23.43
C TYR A 150 6.24 -6.35 -23.34
N LYS A 151 7.35 -5.60 -23.29
CA LYS A 151 8.69 -6.23 -23.24
C LYS A 151 9.49 -5.99 -21.96
N HIS A 152 9.49 -4.76 -21.41
CA HIS A 152 10.33 -4.46 -20.23
C HIS A 152 9.59 -3.77 -19.08
N GLY A 153 8.47 -3.08 -19.34
CA GLY A 153 7.65 -2.50 -18.27
C GLY A 153 7.05 -3.56 -17.36
N ALA A 154 6.66 -4.70 -17.93
CA ALA A 154 6.19 -5.85 -17.19
C ALA A 154 7.22 -6.36 -16.18
N ASP A 155 8.50 -6.41 -16.57
CA ASP A 155 9.59 -6.87 -15.69
C ASP A 155 9.71 -5.99 -14.44
N ILE A 156 9.56 -4.67 -14.58
CA ILE A 156 9.65 -3.72 -13.47
C ILE A 156 8.54 -4.01 -12.45
N VAL A 157 7.30 -4.18 -12.91
CA VAL A 157 6.17 -4.49 -12.03
C VAL A 157 6.35 -5.86 -11.38
N ILE A 158 6.78 -6.85 -12.15
CA ILE A 158 6.89 -8.23 -11.68
C ILE A 158 8.00 -8.40 -10.63
N TRP A 159 9.18 -7.83 -10.87
CA TRP A 159 10.24 -7.83 -9.87
C TRP A 159 9.94 -6.89 -8.70
N GLY A 160 9.18 -5.81 -8.95
CA GLY A 160 8.61 -4.96 -7.92
C GLY A 160 7.72 -5.74 -6.95
N ALA A 161 6.79 -6.53 -7.48
CA ALA A 161 5.92 -7.43 -6.73
C ALA A 161 6.70 -8.49 -5.94
N PHE A 162 7.73 -9.11 -6.53
CA PHE A 162 8.58 -10.05 -5.80
C PHE A 162 9.22 -9.41 -4.56
N LEU A 163 9.78 -8.21 -4.74
CA LEU A 163 10.46 -7.48 -3.67
C LEU A 163 9.47 -6.98 -2.61
N SER A 164 8.27 -6.54 -3.01
CA SER A 164 7.24 -6.07 -2.09
C SER A 164 6.65 -7.23 -1.27
N ASP A 165 6.38 -8.38 -1.90
CA ASP A 165 5.92 -9.62 -1.26
C ASP A 165 6.93 -10.11 -0.21
N ALA A 166 8.23 -10.10 -0.56
CA ALA A 166 9.30 -10.47 0.34
C ALA A 166 9.40 -9.50 1.53
N ALA A 167 9.33 -8.19 1.26
CA ALA A 167 9.36 -7.15 2.29
C ALA A 167 8.14 -7.25 3.23
N LEU A 168 6.97 -7.54 2.69
CA LEU A 168 5.73 -7.76 3.43
C LEU A 168 5.83 -9.02 4.31
N THR A 169 6.39 -10.11 3.78
CA THR A 169 6.63 -11.35 4.53
C THR A 169 7.56 -11.10 5.73
N LEU A 170 8.63 -10.33 5.52
CA LEU A 170 9.54 -9.91 6.60
C LEU A 170 8.82 -9.04 7.63
N ALA A 171 7.95 -8.12 7.19
CA ALA A 171 7.14 -7.30 8.07
C ALA A 171 6.21 -8.15 8.93
N GLY A 172 5.50 -9.08 8.32
CA GLY A 172 4.62 -9.98 9.05
C GLY A 172 5.37 -10.84 10.06
N THR A 173 6.52 -11.38 9.67
CA THR A 173 7.39 -12.16 10.57
C THR A 173 7.86 -11.32 11.76
N LYS A 174 8.22 -10.04 11.55
CA LYS A 174 8.62 -9.14 12.63
C LYS A 174 7.48 -8.85 13.60
N LEU A 175 6.24 -8.69 13.13
CA LEU A 175 5.07 -8.49 13.99
C LEU A 175 4.77 -9.74 14.84
N ILE A 176 4.81 -10.94 14.22
CA ILE A 176 4.65 -12.21 14.93
C ILE A 176 5.76 -12.39 15.98
N HIS A 177 7.01 -12.10 15.60
CA HIS A 177 8.15 -12.17 16.50
C HIS A 177 7.99 -11.20 17.69
N ALA A 178 7.59 -9.96 17.43
CA ALA A 178 7.36 -8.96 18.46
C ALA A 178 6.29 -9.37 19.48
N TRP A 179 5.28 -10.13 19.06
CA TRP A 179 4.32 -10.77 19.95
C TRP A 179 4.91 -11.94 20.72
N ALA A 180 5.64 -12.83 20.04
CA ALA A 180 6.23 -14.03 20.64
C ALA A 180 7.31 -13.70 21.70
N THR A 181 8.10 -12.66 21.47
CA THR A 181 9.17 -12.21 22.38
C THR A 181 8.71 -11.08 23.30
N HIS A 182 7.42 -10.78 23.35
CA HIS A 182 6.91 -9.73 24.22
C HIS A 182 7.12 -10.10 25.68
N VAL A 183 8.06 -9.42 26.34
CA VAL A 183 8.19 -9.45 27.80
C VAL A 183 7.31 -8.36 28.38
N GLU A 184 6.41 -8.72 29.29
CA GLU A 184 5.59 -7.75 30.00
C GLU A 184 6.47 -6.83 30.83
N VAL A 185 6.70 -5.61 30.34
CA VAL A 185 7.31 -4.57 31.15
C VAL A 185 6.28 -4.16 32.19
N VAL A 186 6.63 -4.33 33.47
CA VAL A 186 5.83 -3.88 34.61
C VAL A 186 5.90 -2.35 34.67
N GLU A 187 5.17 -1.68 33.78
CA GLU A 187 4.97 -0.24 33.88
C GLU A 187 3.89 0.06 34.94
N PRO A 188 3.98 1.22 35.63
CA PRO A 188 3.03 1.64 36.68
C PRO A 188 1.63 2.02 36.15
N PHE A 189 1.36 1.87 34.85
CA PHE A 189 0.07 2.24 34.27
C PHE A 189 -1.10 1.35 34.75
N SER A 190 -2.30 1.93 34.70
CA SER A 190 -3.55 1.27 35.06
C SER A 190 -3.71 -0.10 34.38
N ARG A 191 -4.28 -1.07 35.08
CA ARG A 191 -4.58 -2.43 34.58
C ARG A 191 -5.25 -2.44 33.19
N ARG A 192 -6.11 -1.45 32.94
CA ARG A 192 -6.83 -1.26 31.67
C ARG A 192 -5.89 -1.00 30.48
N THR A 193 -4.87 -0.14 30.66
CA THR A 193 -3.89 0.18 29.61
C THR A 193 -3.06 -1.04 29.23
N ARG A 194 -2.71 -1.88 30.22
CA ARG A 194 -1.97 -3.13 30.01
C ARG A 194 -2.77 -4.14 29.18
N GLU A 195 -4.05 -4.32 29.49
CA GLU A 195 -4.93 -5.23 28.76
C GLU A 195 -5.14 -4.79 27.30
N ILE A 196 -5.27 -3.48 27.08
CA ILE A 196 -5.34 -2.86 25.74
C ILE A 196 -4.06 -3.15 24.94
N ARG A 197 -2.89 -2.95 25.52
CA ARG A 197 -1.58 -3.23 24.87
C ARG A 197 -1.44 -4.70 24.46
N LYS A 198 -1.83 -5.64 25.33
CA LYS A 198 -1.82 -7.09 25.01
C LYS A 198 -2.77 -7.43 23.86
N ARG A 199 -3.94 -6.78 23.79
CA ARG A 199 -4.89 -6.99 22.69
C ARG A 199 -4.34 -6.46 21.38
N LEU A 200 -3.76 -5.26 21.36
CA LEU A 200 -3.13 -4.70 20.16
C LEU A 200 -2.00 -5.58 19.64
N LEU A 201 -1.16 -6.12 20.53
CA LEU A 201 -0.10 -7.06 20.12
C LEU A 201 -0.61 -8.32 19.41
N ARG A 202 -1.76 -8.85 19.86
CA ARG A 202 -2.38 -10.00 19.20
C ARG A 202 -2.95 -9.60 17.84
N VAL A 203 -3.51 -8.40 17.73
CA VAL A 203 -3.98 -7.85 16.46
C VAL A 203 -2.81 -7.70 15.49
N ASP A 204 -1.67 -7.17 15.95
CA ASP A 204 -0.44 -7.04 15.16
C ASP A 204 0.07 -8.41 14.69
N ALA A 205 0.05 -9.42 15.57
CA ALA A 205 0.47 -10.78 15.23
C ALA A 205 -0.45 -11.43 14.19
N LEU A 206 -1.77 -11.22 14.28
CA LEU A 206 -2.73 -11.73 13.29
C LEU A 206 -2.56 -11.03 11.94
N ALA A 207 -2.39 -9.70 11.94
CA ALA A 207 -2.04 -8.96 10.74
C ALA A 207 -0.71 -9.45 10.16
N GLY A 208 0.28 -9.74 11.01
CA GLY A 208 1.56 -10.29 10.58
C GLY A 208 1.44 -11.69 9.97
N LEU A 209 0.57 -12.55 10.50
CA LEU A 209 0.28 -13.85 9.91
C LEU A 209 -0.39 -13.72 8.53
N ALA A 210 -1.30 -12.77 8.37
CA ALA A 210 -1.91 -12.46 7.09
C ALA A 210 -0.86 -12.01 6.05
N MET A 211 0.05 -11.12 6.45
CA MET A 211 1.14 -10.61 5.62
C MET A 211 2.10 -11.71 5.17
N VAL A 212 2.47 -12.62 6.08
CA VAL A 212 3.30 -13.79 5.74
C VAL A 212 2.57 -14.74 4.79
N LEU A 213 1.29 -15.02 5.07
CA LEU A 213 0.49 -15.92 4.23
C LEU A 213 0.34 -15.36 2.81
N HIS A 214 0.03 -14.08 2.66
CA HIS A 214 -0.04 -13.42 1.36
C HIS A 214 1.32 -13.46 0.66
N GLY A 215 2.34 -12.81 1.25
CA GLY A 215 3.62 -12.61 0.59
C GLY A 215 4.33 -13.92 0.25
N ALA A 216 4.25 -14.95 1.11
CA ALA A 216 4.85 -16.26 0.81
C ALA A 216 4.13 -16.99 -0.33
N CYS A 217 2.82 -16.80 -0.48
CA CYS A 217 2.03 -17.42 -1.54
C CYS A 217 2.13 -16.69 -2.88
N THR A 218 2.34 -15.37 -2.88
CA THR A 218 2.44 -14.54 -4.09
C THR A 218 3.87 -14.43 -4.63
N MET A 219 4.89 -14.49 -3.77
CA MET A 219 6.30 -14.39 -4.17
C MET A 219 6.75 -15.35 -5.29
N PRO A 220 6.23 -16.59 -5.44
CA PRO A 220 6.57 -17.44 -6.59
C PRO A 220 6.01 -16.95 -7.93
N ILE A 221 4.94 -16.13 -7.95
CA ILE A 221 4.25 -15.68 -9.18
C ILE A 221 5.21 -14.94 -10.12
N PRO A 222 6.01 -13.96 -9.66
CA PRO A 222 7.01 -13.31 -10.50
C PRO A 222 8.02 -14.25 -11.16
N VAL A 223 8.52 -15.23 -10.39
CA VAL A 223 9.50 -16.19 -10.89
C VAL A 223 8.86 -17.08 -11.96
N LEU A 224 7.64 -17.57 -11.71
CA LEU A 224 6.90 -18.38 -12.67
C LEU A 224 6.52 -17.60 -13.92
N TYR A 225 6.16 -16.32 -13.80
CA TYR A 225 5.96 -15.45 -14.94
C TYR A 225 7.20 -15.40 -15.82
N ALA A 226 8.37 -15.11 -15.23
CA ALA A 226 9.62 -15.01 -15.97
C ALA A 226 9.97 -16.33 -16.68
N LEU A 227 9.77 -17.47 -16.01
CA LEU A 227 9.99 -18.79 -16.61
C LEU A 227 9.01 -19.10 -17.75
N VAL A 228 7.74 -18.72 -17.64
CA VAL A 228 6.73 -18.91 -18.69
C VAL A 228 7.02 -18.04 -19.91
N VAL A 229 7.38 -16.77 -19.69
CA VAL A 229 7.58 -15.80 -20.78
C VAL A 229 8.95 -15.95 -21.45
N TYR A 230 10.00 -16.20 -20.67
CA TYR A 230 11.38 -16.18 -21.17
C TYR A 230 12.03 -17.55 -21.34
N ASP A 231 11.56 -18.58 -20.63
CA ASP A 231 12.20 -19.91 -20.59
C ASP A 231 11.29 -21.06 -21.05
N GLY A 232 10.11 -20.73 -21.60
CA GLY A 232 9.22 -21.71 -22.23
C GLY A 232 8.51 -22.68 -21.26
N LEU A 233 8.40 -22.33 -19.97
CA LEU A 233 7.59 -23.09 -19.01
C LEU A 233 6.11 -23.09 -19.42
N SER A 234 5.40 -24.20 -19.17
CA SER A 234 3.95 -24.27 -19.47
C SER A 234 3.18 -23.15 -18.75
N PRO A 235 2.29 -22.42 -19.45
CA PRO A 235 1.48 -21.35 -18.84
C PRO A 235 0.54 -21.85 -17.73
N ASP A 236 0.28 -23.17 -17.66
CA ASP A 236 -0.52 -23.77 -16.58
C ASP A 236 0.10 -23.53 -15.20
N TRP A 237 1.44 -23.48 -15.10
CA TRP A 237 2.13 -23.21 -13.84
C TRP A 237 1.83 -21.81 -13.30
N TYR A 238 1.70 -20.83 -14.19
CA TYR A 238 1.30 -19.47 -13.82
C TYR A 238 -0.14 -19.44 -13.32
N ALA A 239 -1.04 -20.19 -13.95
CA ALA A 239 -2.43 -20.31 -13.49
C ALA A 239 -2.53 -20.99 -12.12
N TYR A 240 -1.76 -22.04 -11.86
CA TYR A 240 -1.72 -22.72 -10.55
C TYR A 240 -1.20 -21.82 -9.44
N ALA A 241 -0.22 -20.96 -9.73
CA ALA A 241 0.28 -19.99 -8.77
C ALA A 241 -0.78 -18.96 -8.38
N TRP A 242 -1.52 -18.43 -9.37
CA TRP A 242 -2.66 -17.53 -9.11
C TRP A 242 -3.78 -18.21 -8.34
N PHE A 243 -4.06 -19.49 -8.60
CA PHE A 243 -5.00 -20.27 -7.80
C PHE A 243 -4.56 -20.35 -6.32
N ALA A 244 -3.29 -20.64 -6.06
CA ALA A 244 -2.74 -20.70 -4.72
C ALA A 244 -2.81 -19.32 -4.01
N ALA A 245 -2.48 -18.24 -4.72
CA ALA A 245 -2.57 -16.89 -4.20
C ALA A 245 -4.01 -16.50 -3.84
N LEU A 246 -5.00 -16.80 -4.70
CA LEU A 246 -6.41 -16.54 -4.39
C LEU A 246 -6.91 -17.39 -3.20
N ALA A 247 -6.48 -18.64 -3.11
CA ALA A 247 -6.80 -19.52 -1.98
C ALA A 247 -6.21 -19.00 -0.66
N ALA A 248 -5.03 -18.39 -0.69
CA ALA A 248 -4.35 -17.79 0.46
C ALA A 248 -4.89 -16.39 0.82
N ALA A 249 -5.37 -15.63 -0.17
CA ALA A 249 -5.88 -14.27 0.01
C ALA A 249 -7.11 -14.22 0.93
N LEU A 250 -8.04 -15.18 0.80
CA LEU A 250 -9.26 -15.21 1.63
C LEU A 250 -8.96 -15.36 3.13
N PRO A 251 -8.15 -16.35 3.58
CA PRO A 251 -7.71 -16.41 4.97
C PRO A 251 -6.89 -15.18 5.39
N ALA A 252 -6.04 -14.62 4.51
CA ALA A 252 -5.26 -13.43 4.83
C ALA A 252 -6.17 -12.22 5.14
N ILE A 253 -7.19 -11.97 4.31
CA ILE A 253 -8.20 -10.92 4.58
C ILE A 253 -8.93 -11.22 5.91
N GLY A 254 -9.30 -12.47 6.16
CA GLY A 254 -9.95 -12.87 7.42
C GLY A 254 -9.09 -12.58 8.65
N LEU A 255 -7.77 -12.79 8.55
CA LEU A 255 -6.81 -12.51 9.62
C LEU A 255 -6.57 -11.01 9.83
N LEU A 256 -6.84 -10.16 8.83
CA LEU A 256 -6.73 -8.69 8.92
C LEU A 256 -7.96 -8.02 9.53
N VAL A 257 -9.11 -8.70 9.58
CA VAL A 257 -10.36 -8.16 10.14
C VAL A 257 -10.16 -7.48 11.51
N PRO A 258 -9.42 -8.04 12.49
CA PRO A 258 -9.20 -7.38 13.76
C PRO A 258 -8.42 -6.06 13.64
N ALA A 259 -7.45 -5.97 12.74
CA ALA A 259 -6.71 -4.73 12.46
C ALA A 259 -7.64 -3.68 11.83
N ASP A 260 -8.43 -4.09 10.84
CA ASP A 260 -9.41 -3.24 10.17
C ASP A 260 -10.47 -2.72 11.17
N MET A 261 -10.93 -3.56 12.10
CA MET A 261 -11.84 -3.16 13.17
C MET A 261 -11.21 -2.14 14.13
N VAL A 262 -9.92 -2.27 14.45
CA VAL A 262 -9.22 -1.27 15.27
C VAL A 262 -9.16 0.06 14.53
N PHE A 263 -8.91 0.06 13.22
CA PHE A 263 -8.97 1.27 12.39
C PHE A 263 -10.37 1.89 12.40
N PHE A 264 -11.41 1.15 11.99
CA PHE A 264 -12.78 1.69 11.90
C PHE A 264 -13.35 2.10 13.26
N GLY A 265 -12.96 1.44 14.35
CA GLY A 265 -13.31 1.85 15.71
C GLY A 265 -12.72 3.21 16.14
N ARG A 266 -11.73 3.73 15.40
CA ARG A 266 -11.10 5.04 15.61
C ARG A 266 -11.57 6.10 14.61
N VAL A 267 -12.25 5.72 13.52
CA VAL A 267 -12.77 6.67 12.53
C VAL A 267 -13.93 7.44 13.16
N GLN A 268 -13.75 8.77 13.24
CA GLN A 268 -14.75 9.68 13.79
C GLN A 268 -15.82 9.93 12.72
N CYS A 269 -16.99 9.33 12.86
CA CYS A 269 -18.16 9.77 12.10
C CYS A 269 -18.72 11.06 12.73
N CYS A 270 -19.15 12.01 11.90
CA CYS A 270 -19.18 13.47 12.09
C CYS A 270 -19.85 14.06 13.35
N CYS A 271 -20.40 13.28 14.27
CA CYS A 271 -21.14 13.77 15.44
C CYS A 271 -20.76 13.11 16.79
N GLY A 272 -19.67 12.35 16.86
CA GLY A 272 -19.27 11.63 18.08
C GLY A 272 -17.90 12.03 18.64
N ARG A 273 -17.77 12.07 19.97
CA ARG A 273 -16.45 11.88 20.65
C ARG A 273 -15.92 10.50 20.27
N PRO A 274 -14.59 10.31 20.14
CA PRO A 274 -14.00 9.02 19.82
C PRO A 274 -14.56 7.95 20.77
N ARG A 275 -15.26 6.95 20.22
CA ARG A 275 -15.76 5.79 20.98
C ARG A 275 -14.70 4.69 21.17
N GLY A 276 -13.49 4.88 20.65
CA GLY A 276 -12.40 3.92 20.75
C GLY A 276 -11.64 4.04 22.07
N ALA A 277 -11.49 2.91 22.76
CA ALA A 277 -10.67 2.77 23.98
C ALA A 277 -9.14 2.83 23.74
N PHE A 278 -8.70 3.26 22.55
CA PHE A 278 -7.32 3.18 22.10
C PHE A 278 -6.79 4.60 21.83
N PRO A 279 -5.99 5.19 22.73
CA PRO A 279 -5.37 6.49 22.50
C PRO A 279 -4.28 6.39 21.41
N ASP A 280 -3.76 7.54 20.92
CA ASP A 280 -2.62 7.67 19.98
C ASP A 280 -1.29 7.03 20.48
N VAL A 281 -1.34 6.25 21.56
CA VAL A 281 -0.27 5.45 22.18
C VAL A 281 0.41 4.54 21.17
N GLU A 282 -0.28 4.13 20.10
CA GLU A 282 0.25 3.20 19.10
C GLU A 282 1.45 3.75 18.32
N TRP A 283 1.48 5.05 17.99
CA TRP A 283 2.60 5.61 17.23
C TRP A 283 3.89 5.63 18.06
N ALA A 284 3.80 5.93 19.36
CA ALA A 284 4.93 5.83 20.29
C ALA A 284 5.31 4.37 20.55
N TYR A 285 4.30 3.50 20.71
CA TYR A 285 4.45 2.08 20.99
C TYR A 285 5.17 1.31 19.88
N HIS A 286 4.76 1.46 18.62
CA HIS A 286 5.41 0.81 17.49
C HIS A 286 6.85 1.28 17.33
N VAL A 287 7.16 2.52 17.69
CA VAL A 287 8.53 3.06 17.61
C VAL A 287 9.43 2.49 18.70
N GLU A 288 8.91 2.38 19.92
CA GLU A 288 9.62 1.77 21.05
C GLU A 288 9.82 0.27 20.84
N GLN A 289 8.79 -0.45 20.38
CA GLN A 289 8.85 -1.90 20.23
C GLN A 289 9.56 -2.35 18.95
N LEU A 290 9.25 -1.75 17.79
CA LEU A 290 9.86 -2.14 16.51
C LEU A 290 11.20 -1.45 16.25
N GLY A 291 11.48 -0.36 16.97
CA GLY A 291 12.75 0.36 16.94
C GLY A 291 13.71 -0.02 18.07
N GLY A 292 13.32 -0.84 19.05
CA GLY A 292 14.11 -1.10 20.28
C GLY A 292 15.16 -2.23 20.21
N GLY A 293 15.27 -2.94 19.09
CA GLY A 293 16.23 -4.05 18.92
C GLY A 293 17.65 -3.58 18.61
N GLY A 294 18.40 -3.15 19.62
CA GLY A 294 19.84 -2.85 19.49
C GLY A 294 20.36 -2.12 20.72
N GLY A 295 21.04 -2.86 21.60
CA GLY A 295 21.51 -2.38 22.89
C GLY A 295 22.46 -1.17 22.84
N GLY A 296 22.44 -0.39 23.91
CA GLY A 296 23.36 0.71 24.16
C GLY A 296 22.68 1.80 24.97
N GLY A 297 22.95 1.83 26.28
CA GLY A 297 22.48 2.87 27.18
C GLY A 297 22.87 4.26 26.69
N GLY A 298 21.97 5.21 26.89
CA GLY A 298 22.16 6.61 26.55
C GLY A 298 20.86 7.35 26.81
N GLY A 299 20.67 7.74 28.07
CA GLY A 299 19.53 8.55 28.45
C GLY A 299 19.46 9.83 27.64
N SER A 300 18.24 10.23 27.29
CA SER A 300 17.90 11.64 27.28
C SER A 300 16.48 11.75 27.76
N ALA A 301 16.35 12.05 29.04
CA ALA A 301 15.21 12.78 29.55
C ALA A 301 15.02 14.01 28.64
N ASN A 302 13.90 14.06 27.94
CA ASN A 302 13.22 15.32 27.72
C ASN A 302 11.72 15.06 27.84
N SER A 303 11.37 14.99 29.12
CA SER A 303 10.05 15.09 29.69
C SER A 303 9.25 16.25 29.10
N SER A 304 7.99 15.95 28.78
CA SER A 304 6.81 16.80 29.00
C SER A 304 6.85 18.26 28.53
N ARG A 305 6.21 18.52 27.39
CA ARG A 305 5.41 19.74 27.21
C ARG A 305 4.17 19.44 26.37
N THR A 306 3.28 18.60 26.91
CA THR A 306 1.86 18.65 26.54
C THR A 306 1.22 19.76 27.37
N THR A 307 0.95 20.88 26.71
CA THR A 307 0.10 21.96 27.19
C THR A 307 -1.31 21.43 27.45
N HIS A 308 -1.58 21.09 28.70
CA HIS A 308 -2.92 21.01 29.28
C HIS A 308 -2.81 21.37 30.76
N GLU A 309 -2.46 22.62 31.05
CA GLU A 309 -2.87 23.23 32.32
C GLU A 309 -4.37 23.51 32.20
N ALA A 310 -5.17 22.55 32.65
CA ALA A 310 -6.52 22.83 33.10
C ALA A 310 -6.38 23.64 34.38
N GLN A 311 -6.51 24.97 34.28
CA GLN A 311 -6.71 25.83 35.43
C GLN A 311 -8.03 25.42 36.11
N GLU A 312 -7.89 24.77 37.27
CA GLU A 312 -8.93 24.59 38.26
C GLU A 312 -9.38 25.97 38.74
N ILE A 313 -10.54 26.43 38.26
CA ILE A 313 -11.22 27.61 38.81
C ILE A 313 -11.98 27.12 40.04
N ALA A 314 -11.40 27.33 41.22
CA ALA A 314 -12.10 27.18 42.49
C ALA A 314 -13.25 28.20 42.62
N PRO A 315 -14.41 27.83 43.21
CA PRO A 315 -15.50 28.76 43.42
C PRO A 315 -15.17 29.72 44.57
N LYS A 316 -15.28 31.03 44.34
CA LYS A 316 -15.27 32.02 45.42
C LYS A 316 -16.64 32.04 46.09
N SER A 317 -16.64 31.76 47.39
CA SER A 317 -17.75 32.00 48.31
C SER A 317 -18.05 33.50 48.40
N LEU A 318 -19.34 33.86 48.32
CA LEU A 318 -19.91 35.10 48.88
C LEU A 318 -20.49 34.78 50.26
#